data_AF-A0A3D5Q2X6-F1
#
_entry.id   AF-A0A3D5Q2X6-F1
#
_cell.length_a   1.000
_cell.length_b   1.000
_cell.length_c   1.000
_cell.angle_alpha   90.00
_cell.angle_beta   90.00
_cell.angle_gamma   90.00
#
_symmetry.space_group_name_H-M   'P 1'
#
loop_
_entity.id
_entity.type
_entity.pdbx_description
1 polymer ?
#
loop_
_entity_poly.entity_id
_entity_poly.type
_entity_poly.pdbx_seq_one_letter_code
_entity_poly.pdbx_strand_id
1 'polypeptide(L)' 'MLNRLFVMSQYATPQLAVSRLAGRLADNESVPALKNRAIRWFIDRYGVDMSEALEPEPEAYPSFNAFFTR' A
#
# COMPACT_ATOMS: atom_id res chain seq x y z
N MET A 1 22.91 -3.12 -17.09
CA MET A 1 23.34 -4.03 -16.00
C MET A 1 22.36 -4.05 -14.83
N LEU A 2 21.90 -2.89 -14.33
CA LEU A 2 20.95 -2.80 -13.21
C LEU A 2 19.67 -3.64 -13.39
N ASN A 3 19.08 -3.67 -14.59
CA ASN A 3 17.89 -4.50 -14.86
C ASN A 3 18.11 -6.00 -14.58
N ARG A 4 19.30 -6.53 -14.88
CA ARG A 4 19.61 -7.94 -14.61
C ARG A 4 19.74 -8.21 -13.11
N LEU A 5 20.36 -7.27 -12.38
CA LEU A 5 20.47 -7.35 -10.92
C LEU A 5 19.09 -7.27 -10.25
N PHE A 6 18.22 -6.38 -10.72
CA PHE A 6 16.84 -6.29 -10.24
C PHE A 6 16.07 -7.59 -10.45
N VAL A 7 16.14 -8.17 -11.66
CA VAL A 7 15.51 -9.46 -11.95
C VAL A 7 16.07 -10.58 -11.07
N MET A 8 17.39 -10.65 -10.87
CA MET A 8 18.00 -11.63 -9.97
C MET A 8 17.52 -11.46 -8.52
N SER A 9 17.34 -10.21 -8.05
CA SER A 9 16.77 -9.96 -6.73
C SER A 9 15.32 -10.44 -6.61
N GLN A 10 14.51 -10.32 -7.67
CA GLN A 10 13.14 -10.84 -7.67
C GLN A 10 13.07 -12.37 -7.57
N TYR A 11 14.03 -13.09 -8.17
CA TYR A 11 14.16 -14.54 -8.03
C TYR A 11 14.60 -14.96 -6.63
N ALA A 12 15.46 -14.17 -5.98
CA ALA A 12 15.92 -14.44 -4.62
C ALA A 12 14.87 -14.07 -3.55
N THR A 13 13.98 -13.12 -3.85
CA THR A 13 13.01 -12.59 -2.89
C THR A 13 11.94 -13.64 -2.57
N PRO A 14 11.64 -13.93 -1.30
CA PRO A 14 10.56 -14.83 -0.92
C PRO A 14 9.20 -14.15 -1.12
N GLN A 15 8.70 -14.14 -2.36
CA GLN A 15 7.55 -13.33 -2.75
C GLN A 15 6.30 -13.60 -1.89
N LEU A 16 6.02 -14.86 -1.57
CA LEU A 16 4.88 -15.20 -0.71
C LEU A 16 4.98 -14.60 0.69
N ALA A 17 6.18 -14.54 1.27
CA ALA A 17 6.40 -13.94 2.58
C ALA A 17 6.21 -12.42 2.50
N VAL A 18 6.75 -11.78 1.46
CA VAL A 18 6.57 -10.34 1.21
C VAL A 18 5.09 -10.01 1.06
N SER A 19 4.35 -10.75 0.24
CA SER A 19 2.92 -10.53 0.03
C SER A 19 2.11 -10.71 1.31
N ARG A 20 2.40 -11.74 2.11
CA ARG A 20 1.70 -11.97 3.38
C ARG A 20 1.99 -10.89 4.41
N LEU A 21 3.23 -10.40 4.50
CA LEU A 21 3.59 -9.32 5.40
C LEU A 21 2.93 -8.00 4.97
N ALA A 22 2.97 -7.68 3.67
CA ALA A 22 2.29 -6.51 3.13
C ALA A 22 0.78 -6.57 3.39
N GLY A 23 0.13 -7.71 3.15
CA GLY A 23 -1.30 -7.90 3.42
C GLY A 23 -1.63 -7.71 4.91
N ARG A 24 -0.88 -8.32 5.82
CA ARG A 24 -1.09 -8.14 7.27
C ARG A 24 -0.92 -6.69 7.73
N LEU A 25 -0.03 -5.92 7.09
CA LEU A 25 0.13 -4.50 7.38
C LEU A 25 -1.01 -3.67 6.77
N ALA A 26 -1.46 -4.03 5.56
CA ALA A 26 -2.53 -3.35 4.85
C ALA A 26 -3.89 -3.53 5.53
N ASP A 27 -4.13 -4.70 6.13
CA ASP A 27 -5.35 -5.06 6.87
C ASP A 27 -5.33 -4.61 8.34
N ASN A 28 -4.24 -3.99 8.81
CA ASN A 28 -4.12 -3.60 10.22
C ASN A 28 -4.90 -2.31 10.50
N GLU A 29 -6.00 -2.45 11.24
CA GLU A 29 -6.84 -1.33 11.70
C GLU A 29 -6.40 -0.76 13.06
N SER A 30 -5.58 -1.50 13.80
CA SER A 30 -5.20 -1.17 15.19
C SER A 30 -4.23 0.02 15.31
N VAL A 31 -3.62 0.46 14.20
CA VAL A 31 -2.65 1.56 14.20
C VAL A 31 -3.06 2.63 13.17
N PRO A 32 -3.96 3.57 13.55
CA PRO A 32 -4.47 4.61 12.64
C PRO A 32 -3.37 5.44 11.97
N ALA A 33 -2.30 5.78 12.71
CA ALA A 33 -1.18 6.54 12.18
C ALA A 33 -0.41 5.80 11.06
N LEU A 34 -0.38 4.46 11.09
CA LEU A 34 0.30 3.66 10.08
C LEU A 34 -0.48 3.65 8.76
N LYS A 35 -1.78 3.35 8.82
CA LYS A 35 -2.65 3.37 7.64
C LYS A 35 -2.71 4.78 7.02
N ASN A 36 -2.86 5.84 7.82
CA ASN A 36 -3.02 7.20 7.30
C ASN A 36 -1.73 7.67 6.62
N ARG A 37 -0.56 7.31 7.16
CA ARG A 37 0.72 7.59 6.50
C ARG A 37 0.89 6.81 5.20
N ALA A 38 0.52 5.52 5.18
CA ALA A 38 0.60 4.70 3.97
C ALA A 38 -0.34 5.21 2.87
N ILE A 39 -1.57 5.56 3.24
CA ILE A 39 -2.59 6.12 2.34
C ILE A 39 -2.11 7.45 1.74
N ARG A 40 -1.70 8.42 2.57
CA ARG A 40 -1.21 9.71 2.07
C ARG A 40 0.02 9.56 1.17
N TRP A 41 0.98 8.74 1.58
CA TRP A 41 2.15 8.43 0.74
C TRP A 41 1.73 7.84 -0.60
N PHE A 42 0.72 6.96 -0.63
CA PHE A 42 0.23 6.35 -1.87
C PHE A 42 -0.44 7.39 -2.78
N ILE A 43 -1.25 8.28 -2.21
CA ILE A 43 -1.88 9.40 -2.94
C ILE A 43 -0.79 10.27 -3.58
N ASP A 44 0.20 10.71 -2.81
CA ASP A 44 1.27 11.58 -3.29
C ASP A 44 2.16 10.89 -4.33
N ARG A 45 2.46 9.60 -4.12
CA ARG A 45 3.39 8.84 -4.97
C ARG A 45 2.80 8.49 -6.33
N TYR A 46 1.50 8.21 -6.38
CA TYR A 46 0.79 7.76 -7.58
C TYR A 46 -0.16 8.81 -8.16
N GLY A 47 -0.31 9.97 -7.52
CA GLY A 47 -1.17 11.05 -7.97
C GLY A 47 -2.65 10.66 -7.97
N VAL A 48 -3.10 9.98 -6.91
CA VAL A 48 -4.48 9.47 -6.87
C VAL A 48 -5.45 10.63 -6.65
N ASP A 49 -6.42 10.78 -7.54
CA ASP A 49 -7.49 11.77 -7.40
C ASP A 49 -8.54 11.30 -6.38
N MET A 50 -8.59 11.97 -5.24
CA MET A 50 -9.56 11.67 -4.18
C MET A 50 -10.94 12.29 -4.45
N SER A 51 -11.08 13.19 -5.43
CA SER A 51 -12.37 13.77 -5.80
C SER A 51 -13.27 12.79 -6.55
N GLU A 52 -12.70 11.76 -7.14
CA GLU A 52 -13.42 10.66 -7.80
C GLU A 52 -13.91 9.59 -6.81
N ALA A 53 -13.34 9.55 -5.60
CA ALA A 53 -13.70 8.56 -4.59
C ALA A 53 -15.06 8.88 -3.95
N LEU A 54 -15.85 7.83 -3.68
CA LEU A 54 -17.11 7.96 -2.94
C LEU A 54 -16.90 8.57 -1.54
N GLU A 55 -15.80 8.19 -0.90
CA GLU A 55 -15.32 8.80 0.35
C GLU A 55 -14.03 9.58 0.07
N PRO A 56 -14.08 10.92 -0.02
CA PRO A 56 -12.92 11.72 -0.37
C PRO A 56 -11.91 11.85 0.78
N GLU A 57 -12.31 11.63 2.05
CA GLU A 57 -11.43 11.77 3.21
C GLU A 57 -10.53 10.53 3.35
N PRO A 58 -9.19 10.64 3.14
CA PRO A 58 -8.31 9.48 3.19
C PRO A 58 -8.23 8.82 4.57
N GLU A 59 -8.49 9.57 5.64
CA GLU A 59 -8.45 9.05 7.02
C GLU A 59 -9.69 8.23 7.42
N ALA A 60 -10.78 8.35 6.65
CA ALA A 60 -12.04 7.65 6.88
C ALA A 60 -11.93 6.14 6.61
N TYR A 61 -11.00 5.71 5.75
CA TYR A 61 -10.80 4.30 5.43
C TYR A 61 -10.22 3.53 6.62
N PRO A 62 -10.85 2.44 7.10
CA PRO A 62 -10.43 1.74 8.33
C PRO A 62 -9.06 1.08 8.23
N SER A 63 -8.60 0.75 7.02
CA SER A 63 -7.31 0.14 6.73
C SER A 63 -6.77 0.62 5.39
N PHE A 64 -5.48 0.38 5.11
CA PHE A 64 -4.92 0.68 3.78
C PHE A 64 -5.56 -0.20 2.70
N ASN A 65 -5.92 -1.44 3.03
CA ASN A 65 -6.57 -2.33 2.08
C ASN A 65 -7.97 -1.83 1.70
N ALA A 66 -8.75 -1.34 2.68
CA ALA A 66 -10.06 -0.73 2.42
C ALA A 66 -9.95 0.52 1.52
N PHE A 67 -8.90 1.32 1.70
CA PHE A 67 -8.56 2.39 0.76
C PHE A 67 -8.19 1.80 -0.61
N PHE A 68 -7.30 0.82 -0.69
CA PHE A 68 -6.80 0.27 -1.96
C PHE A 68 -7.90 -0.35 -2.84
N THR A 69 -8.95 -0.92 -2.24
CA THR A 69 -10.09 -1.53 -2.95
C THR A 69 -11.29 -0.60 -3.15
N ARG A 70 -11.17 0.68 -2.78
CA ARG A 70 -12.26 1.66 -2.91
C ARG A 70 -12.72 1.87 -4.34
#